data_AF-A0A4Y2E519-F1
#
_entry.id   AF-A0A4Y2E519-F1
#
_cell.length_a   1.000
_cell.length_b   1.000
_cell.length_c   1.000
_cell.angle_alpha   90.00
_cell.angle_beta   90.00
_cell.angle_gamma   90.00
#
_symmetry.space_group_name_H-M   'P 1'
#
loop_
_entity.id
_entity.type
_entity.pdbx_description
1 polymer ?
#
loop_
_entity_poly.entity_id
_entity_poly.type
_entity_poly.pdbx_seq_one_letter_code
_entity_poly.pdbx_strand_id
1 'polypeptide(L)'
;NNCEIDPCTKNPCENGGTCRLKGNSSKCDCKTPYFGDKCEKDPCTDNPCKNGGTCSLFKDSFKCDCIEQFDGDKCENGKDFSLNVNNHNKLTSFNDFVTVLK
;
A
#
# COMPACT_ATOMS: atom_id res chain seq x y z
N ASN A 1 -47.18 -15.69 6.76
CA ASN A 1 -45.98 -16.14 6.01
C ASN A 1 -44.90 -15.08 6.14
N ASN A 2 -44.03 -15.23 7.14
CA ASN A 2 -42.85 -14.39 7.28
C ASN A 2 -41.75 -15.01 6.41
N CYS A 3 -41.57 -14.51 5.18
CA CYS A 3 -40.38 -14.85 4.39
C CYS A 3 -39.20 -14.10 5.01
N GLU A 4 -38.59 -14.66 6.06
CA GLU A 4 -37.27 -14.21 6.49
C GLU A 4 -36.30 -14.53 5.35
N ILE A 5 -35.91 -13.48 4.63
CA ILE A 5 -34.90 -13.58 3.58
C ILE A 5 -33.57 -13.84 4.29
N ASP A 6 -33.04 -15.05 4.14
CA ASP A 6 -31.70 -15.38 4.63
C ASP A 6 -30.70 -14.39 4.00
N PRO A 7 -30.00 -13.56 4.81
CA PRO A 7 -29.10 -12.54 4.30
C PRO A 7 -27.87 -13.09 3.55
N CYS A 8 -27.62 -14.39 3.60
CA CYS A 8 -26.60 -15.10 2.82
C CYS A 8 -27.11 -15.71 1.51
N THR A 9 -28.41 -15.69 1.21
CA THR A 9 -29.01 -16.31 0.00
C THR A 9 -28.30 -15.89 -1.30
N LYS A 10 -27.84 -14.63 -1.40
CA LYS A 10 -27.16 -14.09 -2.58
C LYS A 10 -25.65 -13.93 -2.41
N ASN A 11 -25.08 -14.42 -1.32
CA ASN A 11 -23.71 -14.14 -0.85
C ASN A 11 -23.29 -12.67 -1.04
N PRO A 12 -23.46 -11.80 -0.03
CA PRO A 12 -23.08 -10.38 -0.13
C PRO A 12 -21.56 -10.13 -0.06
N CYS A 13 -20.75 -11.17 0.14
CA CYS A 13 -19.30 -11.05 0.32
C CYS A 13 -18.57 -11.00 -1.04
N GLU A 14 -17.69 -10.03 -1.20
CA GLU A 14 -16.82 -9.84 -2.36
C GLU A 14 -15.50 -10.62 -2.21
N ASN A 15 -14.69 -10.60 -3.26
CA ASN A 15 -13.32 -11.15 -3.28
C ASN A 15 -13.19 -12.60 -2.76
N GLY A 16 -14.23 -13.41 -2.99
CA GLY A 16 -14.26 -14.81 -2.57
C GLY A 16 -14.53 -15.03 -1.08
N GLY A 17 -15.04 -14.02 -0.38
CA GLY A 17 -15.50 -14.14 1.01
C GLY A 17 -16.67 -15.12 1.17
N THR A 18 -16.75 -15.75 2.33
CA THR A 18 -17.82 -16.70 2.68
C THR A 18 -18.83 -16.04 3.62
N CYS A 19 -20.10 -15.99 3.22
CA CYS A 19 -21.16 -15.50 4.09
C CYS A 19 -21.50 -16.49 5.19
N ARG A 20 -21.60 -15.99 6.42
CA ARG A 20 -22.07 -16.69 7.61
C ARG A 20 -23.25 -15.97 8.21
N LEU A 21 -24.27 -16.72 8.63
CA LEU A 21 -25.34 -16.18 9.47
C LEU A 21 -24.82 -15.88 10.87
N LYS A 22 -25.21 -14.73 11.41
CA LYS A 22 -24.93 -14.29 12.78
C LYS A 22 -26.22 -13.76 13.39
N GLY A 23 -27.08 -14.66 13.86
CA GLY A 23 -28.44 -14.31 14.31
C GLY A 23 -29.27 -13.80 13.13
N ASN A 24 -29.83 -12.60 13.25
CA ASN A 24 -30.64 -11.97 12.20
C ASN A 24 -29.81 -11.14 11.19
N SER A 25 -28.47 -11.19 11.25
CA SER A 25 -27.58 -10.52 10.31
C SER A 25 -26.62 -11.50 9.61
N SER A 26 -25.95 -11.03 8.56
CA SER A 26 -24.84 -11.74 7.92
C SER A 26 -23.49 -11.17 8.36
N LYS A 27 -22.46 -12.02 8.30
CA LYS A 27 -21.05 -11.64 8.44
C LYS A 27 -20.26 -12.31 7.32
N CYS A 28 -19.28 -11.61 6.76
CA CYS A 28 -18.35 -12.19 5.80
C CYS A 28 -17.09 -12.70 6.49
N ASP A 29 -16.72 -13.95 6.21
CA ASP A 29 -15.39 -14.48 6.49
C ASP A 29 -14.51 -14.19 5.26
N CYS A 30 -13.57 -13.26 5.42
CA CYS A 30 -12.72 -12.81 4.33
C CYS A 30 -11.53 -13.73 4.10
N LYS A 31 -11.19 -13.94 2.83
CA LYS A 31 -9.95 -14.59 2.43
C LYS A 31 -8.82 -13.56 2.49
N THR A 32 -7.69 -13.92 3.09
CA THR A 32 -6.47 -13.10 3.06
C THR A 32 -6.07 -12.78 1.61
N PRO A 33 -5.67 -11.53 1.28
CA PRO A 33 -5.48 -10.38 2.17
C PRO A 33 -6.69 -9.44 2.31
N TYR A 34 -7.87 -9.83 1.83
CA TYR A 34 -9.06 -8.96 1.79
C TYR A 34 -9.67 -8.73 3.17
N PHE A 35 -10.30 -7.57 3.36
CA PHE A 35 -10.97 -7.15 4.59
C PHE A 35 -12.13 -6.18 4.30
N GLY A 36 -12.83 -5.75 5.36
CA GLY A 36 -14.06 -4.96 5.26
C GLY A 36 -15.29 -5.80 5.58
N ASP A 37 -16.44 -5.15 5.72
CA ASP A 37 -17.68 -5.83 6.13
C ASP A 37 -18.16 -6.83 5.06
N LYS A 38 -17.82 -6.57 3.80
CA LYS A 38 -18.11 -7.43 2.65
C LYS A 38 -16.83 -7.97 2.01
N CYS A 39 -15.68 -7.87 2.66
CA CYS A 39 -14.39 -8.24 2.08
C CYS A 39 -14.05 -7.45 0.79
N GLU A 40 -14.58 -6.24 0.67
CA GLU A 40 -14.47 -5.36 -0.50
C GLU A 40 -13.12 -4.64 -0.60
N LYS A 41 -12.36 -4.60 0.50
CA LYS A 41 -11.07 -3.93 0.57
C LYS A 41 -9.92 -4.92 0.54
N ASP A 42 -8.80 -4.45 0.03
CA ASP A 42 -7.49 -5.08 0.12
C ASP A 42 -6.47 -4.11 0.74
N PRO A 43 -5.25 -4.56 1.06
CA PRO A 43 -4.25 -3.68 1.68
C PRO A 43 -3.79 -2.51 0.81
N CYS A 44 -4.08 -2.50 -0.50
CA CYS A 44 -3.77 -1.42 -1.42
C CYS A 44 -4.94 -0.45 -1.65
N THR A 45 -6.13 -0.71 -1.13
CA THR A 45 -7.35 0.07 -1.39
C THR A 45 -7.19 1.56 -1.05
N ASP A 46 -6.52 1.87 0.06
CA ASP A 46 -6.26 3.25 0.49
C ASP A 46 -4.84 3.75 0.10
N ASN A 47 -4.14 3.00 -0.75
CA ASN A 47 -2.73 3.17 -1.12
C ASN A 47 -1.79 3.49 0.08
N PRO A 48 -1.22 2.48 0.75
CA PRO A 48 -0.30 2.70 1.87
C PRO A 48 1.05 3.31 1.47
N CYS A 49 1.41 3.26 0.18
CA CYS A 49 2.70 3.73 -0.33
C CYS A 49 2.77 5.27 -0.35
N LYS A 50 3.87 5.81 0.16
CA LYS A 50 4.16 7.25 0.19
C LYS A 50 4.97 7.67 -1.03
N ASN A 51 5.11 8.99 -1.18
CA ASN A 51 6.03 9.61 -2.13
C ASN A 51 5.92 9.10 -3.58
N GLY A 52 4.70 8.82 -4.03
CA GLY A 52 4.43 8.33 -5.39
C GLY A 52 4.73 6.86 -5.62
N GLY A 53 4.97 6.06 -4.57
CA GLY A 53 5.11 4.61 -4.67
C GLY A 53 3.84 3.93 -5.17
N THR A 54 4.01 2.83 -5.91
CA THR A 54 2.91 2.02 -6.44
C THR A 54 2.65 0.82 -5.52
N CYS A 55 1.42 0.67 -5.05
CA CYS A 55 1.02 -0.48 -4.24
C CYS A 55 0.64 -1.67 -5.12
N SER A 56 1.13 -2.85 -4.77
CA SER A 56 0.68 -4.12 -5.35
C SER A 56 0.47 -5.16 -4.26
N LEU A 57 -0.50 -6.08 -4.47
CA LEU A 57 -0.68 -7.21 -3.57
C LEU A 57 0.52 -8.14 -3.66
N PHE A 58 1.05 -8.55 -2.51
CA PHE A 58 2.17 -9.46 -2.41
C PHE A 58 1.92 -10.48 -1.31
N LYS A 59 1.66 -11.73 -1.71
CA LYS A 59 1.26 -12.83 -0.82
C LYS A 59 0.02 -12.44 0.00
N ASP A 60 0.15 -12.49 1.32
CA ASP A 60 -0.88 -12.17 2.31
C ASP A 60 -0.87 -10.69 2.74
N SER A 61 -0.15 -9.83 2.01
CA SER A 61 0.00 -8.41 2.31
C SER A 61 0.11 -7.58 1.03
N PHE A 62 0.73 -6.39 1.13
CA PHE A 62 1.11 -5.56 0.01
C PHE A 62 2.63 -5.37 -0.07
N LYS A 63 3.09 -4.88 -1.22
CA LYS A 63 4.42 -4.36 -1.43
C LYS A 63 4.29 -2.99 -2.11
N CYS A 64 5.17 -2.06 -1.72
CA CYS A 64 5.33 -0.81 -2.42
C CYS A 64 6.52 -0.88 -3.38
N ASP A 65 6.29 -0.53 -4.64
CA ASP A 65 7.34 -0.27 -5.60
C ASP A 65 7.64 1.24 -5.58
N CYS A 66 8.78 1.58 -4.98
CA CYS A 66 9.19 2.96 -4.78
C CYS A 66 9.81 3.56 -6.03
N ILE A 67 9.55 4.84 -6.28
CA ILE A 67 10.33 5.60 -7.26
C ILE A 67 11.79 5.71 -6.80
N GLU A 68 12.70 5.98 -7.73
CA GLU A 68 14.15 5.87 -7.51
C GLU A 68 14.60 6.57 -6.21
N GLN A 69 14.01 7.74 -5.90
CA GLN A 69 14.39 8.60 -4.77
C GLN A 69 13.88 8.19 -3.39
N PHE A 70 13.11 7.11 -3.28
CA PHE A 70 12.55 6.71 -1.99
C PHE A 70 12.79 5.22 -1.69
N ASP A 71 12.86 4.89 -0.40
CA ASP A 71 12.89 3.54 0.15
C ASP A 71 12.05 3.41 1.43
N GLY A 72 12.11 2.25 2.06
CA GLY A 72 11.23 1.82 3.14
C GLY A 72 10.09 0.96 2.60
N ASP A 73 9.45 0.21 3.49
CA ASP A 73 8.36 -0.70 3.14
C ASP A 73 7.16 0.05 2.53
N LYS A 74 7.01 1.33 2.87
CA LYS A 74 5.98 2.23 2.35
C LYS A 74 6.57 3.41 1.58
N CYS A 75 7.83 3.34 1.13
CA CYS A 75 8.50 4.43 0.43
C CYS A 75 8.56 5.74 1.23
N GLU A 76 8.59 5.66 2.56
CA GLU A 76 8.53 6.79 3.47
C GLU A 76 9.86 7.55 3.61
N ASN A 77 10.98 6.91 3.27
CA ASN A 77 12.31 7.48 3.41
C ASN A 77 12.79 8.03 2.07
N GLY A 78 13.35 9.25 2.08
CA GLY A 78 14.14 9.73 0.94
C GLY A 78 15.50 9.05 0.93
N LYS A 79 15.92 8.52 -0.22
CA LYS A 79 17.30 8.05 -0.41
C LYS A 79 18.21 9.26 -0.47
N ASP A 80 19.22 9.28 0.41
CA ASP A 80 20.35 10.18 0.22
C ASP A 80 21.21 9.64 -0.93
N PHE A 81 21.01 10.17 -2.14
CA PHE A 81 21.91 9.93 -3.27
C PHE A 81 23.21 10.71 -3.14
N SER A 82 23.73 10.88 -1.92
CA SER A 82 25.15 11.08 -1.72
C SER A 82 25.87 9.89 -2.35
N LEU A 83 26.09 10.00 -3.68
CA LEU A 83 27.02 9.22 -4.44
C LEU A 83 28.26 9.12 -3.56
N ASN A 84 28.72 7.91 -3.28
CA ASN A 84 30.06 7.73 -2.79
C ASN A 84 30.98 8.27 -3.89
N VAL A 85 31.25 9.59 -3.84
CA VAL A 85 32.23 10.27 -4.67
C VAL A 85 33.59 9.86 -4.12
N ASN A 86 33.96 8.61 -4.37
CA ASN A 86 35.35 8.20 -4.35
C ASN A 86 35.97 8.80 -5.61
N ASN A 87 36.46 10.03 -5.43
CA ASN A 87 37.31 10.77 -6.35
C ASN A 87 36.60 11.51 -7.51
N HIS A 88 36.04 12.68 -7.21
CA HIS A 88 36.35 13.96 -7.89
C HIS A 88 35.58 15.07 -7.16
N ASN A 89 36.32 15.82 -6.35
CA ASN A 89 35.97 17.12 -5.75
C ASN A 89 34.48 17.39 -5.45
N LYS A 90 34.08 17.08 -4.23
CA LYS A 90 32.76 17.29 -3.64
C LYS A 90 32.44 18.80 -3.55
N LEU A 91 31.78 19.35 -4.58
CA LEU A 91 31.16 20.69 -4.51
C LEU A 91 29.78 20.54 -3.84
N THR A 92 29.75 20.51 -2.51
CA THR A 92 28.51 20.34 -1.73
C THR A 92 27.96 21.64 -1.14
N SER A 93 28.33 22.78 -1.70
CA SER A 93 27.75 24.07 -1.34
C SER A 93 27.66 25.01 -2.54
N PHE A 94 26.60 25.84 -2.58
CA PHE A 94 26.42 26.92 -3.56
C PHE A 94 27.62 27.89 -3.58
N ASN A 95 28.40 27.93 -2.49
CA ASN A 95 29.61 28.76 -2.37
C ASN A 95 30.82 28.22 -3.14
N ASP A 96 30.83 26.95 -3.53
CA ASP A 96 32.00 26.37 -4.20
C ASP A 96 32.06 26.70 -5.71
N PHE A 97 30.96 27.20 -6.29
CA PHE A 97 30.92 27.71 -7.67
C PHE A 97 31.60 29.08 -7.82
N VAL A 98 31.69 29.87 -6.75
CA VAL A 98 32.19 31.26 -6.79
C VAL A 98 33.72 31.34 -6.94
N THR A 99 34.44 30.28 -6.60
CA THR A 99 35.92 30.25 -6.68
C THR A 99 36.44 30.00 -8.10
N VAL A 100 35.60 29.57 -9.05
CA VAL A 100 36.01 29.25 -10.44
C VAL A 100 35.86 30.44 -11.40
N LEU A 101 35.32 31.57 -10.94
CA LEU A 101 35.09 32.78 -11.76
C LEU A 101 35.91 34.01 -11.30
N LYS A 102 37.12 33.80 -10.75
CA LYS A 102 38.11 34.88 -10.55
C LYS A 102 39.32 34.69 -11.43
#